data_AF-A0A8J3TWI2-F1
#
_entry.id   AF-A0A8J3TWI2-F1
#
_cell.length_a   1.000
_cell.length_b   1.000
_cell.length_c   1.000
_cell.angle_alpha   90.00
_cell.angle_beta   90.00
_cell.angle_gamma   90.00
#
_symmetry.space_group_name_H-M   'P 1'
#
loop_
_entity.id
_entity.type
_entity.pdbx_description
1 polymer ?
#
loop_
_entity_poly.entity_id
_entity_poly.type
_entity_poly.pdbx_seq_one_letter_code
_entity_poly.pdbx_strand_id
1 'polypeptide(L)'
;MDVTAQPEDLPGTFVIEVGQGQVELFVTFCNNRSTPPRQTRLYMDCDFQIESGGRSELTQLISHNHPLAHLAVLSNLTVNESRVTAAGEVIIRLGDDVVFTVINRPAPDDPQSHGEWRMTQWFAS
;
A
#
# COMPACT_ATOMS: atom_id res chain seq x y z
N MET A 1 -3.71 -3.28 -24.75
CA MET A 1 -3.53 -4.33 -23.74
C MET A 1 -3.46 -3.62 -22.42
N ASP A 2 -4.48 -3.77 -21.58
CA ASP A 2 -4.49 -3.16 -20.25
C ASP A 2 -3.64 -4.02 -19.32
N VAL A 3 -2.43 -3.52 -19.03
CA VAL A 3 -1.45 -4.22 -18.21
C VAL A 3 -1.81 -3.98 -16.75
N THR A 4 -2.08 -5.07 -16.01
CA THR A 4 -2.24 -5.04 -14.56
C THR A 4 -0.97 -4.44 -13.95
N ALA A 5 -1.10 -3.39 -13.14
CA ALA A 5 0.06 -2.81 -12.47
C ALA A 5 0.68 -3.86 -11.56
N GLN A 6 2.01 -3.93 -11.56
CA GLN A 6 2.75 -4.78 -10.63
C GLN A 6 3.32 -3.91 -9.50
N PRO A 7 3.53 -4.45 -8.30
CA PRO A 7 4.20 -3.71 -7.23
C PRO A 7 5.55 -3.14 -7.67
N GLU A 8 6.29 -3.86 -8.51
CA GLU A 8 7.58 -3.45 -9.07
C GLU A 8 7.50 -2.18 -9.95
N ASP A 9 6.31 -1.81 -10.43
CA ASP A 9 6.09 -0.59 -11.22
C ASP A 9 5.91 0.68 -10.36
N LEU A 10 5.76 0.52 -9.05
CA LEU A 10 5.46 1.61 -8.12
C LEU A 10 6.61 2.61 -7.83
N PRO A 11 7.92 2.31 -7.97
CA PRO A 11 8.98 3.28 -7.67
C PRO A 11 8.81 4.60 -8.43
N GLY A 12 8.82 5.72 -7.69
CA GLY A 12 8.58 7.08 -8.19
C GLY A 12 7.10 7.49 -8.28
N THR A 13 6.19 6.69 -7.72
CA THR A 13 4.78 7.07 -7.47
C THR A 13 4.62 7.66 -6.07
N PHE A 14 3.48 8.27 -5.79
CA PHE A 14 3.14 8.78 -4.46
C PHE A 14 1.78 8.28 -4.02
N VAL A 15 1.62 8.05 -2.73
CA VAL A 15 0.34 7.65 -2.13
C VAL A 15 -0.57 8.86 -2.05
N ILE A 16 -1.72 8.80 -2.73
CA ILE A 16 -2.69 9.90 -2.79
C ILE A 16 -3.94 9.67 -1.96
N GLU A 17 -4.21 8.41 -1.62
CA GLU A 17 -5.43 8.02 -0.92
C GLU A 17 -5.17 6.71 -0.20
N VAL A 18 -5.69 6.62 1.02
CA VAL A 18 -5.88 5.35 1.73
C VAL A 18 -7.33 5.28 2.16
N GLY A 19 -7.89 4.09 2.13
CA GLY A 19 -9.31 3.95 2.42
C GLY A 19 -9.73 2.51 2.66
N GLN A 20 -11.02 2.36 2.92
CA GLN A 20 -11.67 1.07 3.10
C GLN A 20 -12.80 0.98 2.07
N GLY A 21 -12.79 -0.07 1.26
CA GLY A 21 -13.92 -0.47 0.43
C GLY A 21 -15.03 -1.11 1.28
N GLN A 22 -15.88 -1.92 0.65
CA GLN A 22 -16.91 -2.64 1.42
C GLN A 22 -16.31 -3.71 2.35
N VAL A 23 -15.22 -4.34 1.93
CA VAL A 23 -14.59 -5.46 2.66
C VAL A 23 -13.05 -5.39 2.70
N GLU A 24 -12.40 -4.56 1.88
CA GLU A 24 -10.93 -4.51 1.76
C GLU A 24 -10.39 -3.13 2.10
N LEU A 25 -9.18 -3.07 2.68
CA LEU A 25 -8.43 -1.82 2.76
C LEU A 25 -7.75 -1.56 1.42
N PHE A 26 -7.44 -0.30 1.12
CA PHE A 26 -6.71 0.04 -0.09
C PHE A 26 -5.76 1.22 0.06
N VAL A 27 -4.74 1.23 -0.80
CA VAL A 27 -3.78 2.34 -1.00
C VAL A 27 -3.77 2.70 -2.49
N THR A 28 -4.05 3.96 -2.81
CA THR A 28 -4.00 4.46 -4.19
C THR A 28 -2.66 5.17 -4.43
N PHE A 29 -1.98 4.77 -5.50
CA PHE A 29 -0.73 5.34 -5.97
C PHE A 29 -0.96 6.15 -7.23
N CYS A 30 -0.29 7.30 -7.33
CA CYS A 30 -0.30 8.14 -8.52
C CYS A 30 1.10 8.26 -9.14
N ASN A 31 1.17 8.10 -10.46
CA ASN A 31 2.35 8.32 -11.28
C ASN A 31 2.20 9.63 -12.08
N ASN A 32 2.72 10.72 -11.52
CA ASN A 32 2.72 12.04 -12.19
C ASN A 32 3.80 12.18 -13.28
N ARG A 33 4.69 11.20 -13.45
CA ARG A 33 5.71 11.22 -14.53
C ARG A 33 5.13 10.81 -15.88
N SER A 34 3.99 10.11 -15.87
CA SER A 34 3.23 9.78 -17.08
C SER A 34 2.41 10.98 -17.56
N THR A 35 2.20 11.08 -18.86
CA THR A 35 1.29 12.08 -19.46
C THR A 35 0.22 11.36 -20.30
N PRO A 36 -1.06 11.39 -19.90
CA PRO A 36 -1.59 11.98 -18.67
C PRO A 36 -1.09 11.24 -17.40
N PRO A 37 -1.20 11.86 -16.21
CA PRO A 37 -0.96 11.16 -14.94
C PRO A 37 -1.81 9.90 -14.86
N ARG A 38 -1.27 8.87 -14.22
CA ARG A 38 -1.94 7.57 -14.07
C ARG A 38 -2.02 7.16 -12.62
N GLN A 39 -3.07 6.44 -12.26
CA GLN A 39 -3.29 5.91 -10.93
C GLN A 39 -3.44 4.40 -10.97
N THR A 40 -3.08 3.75 -9.87
CA THR A 40 -3.39 2.36 -9.59
C THR A 40 -3.67 2.20 -8.10
N ARG A 41 -4.37 1.14 -7.72
CA ARG A 41 -4.77 0.87 -6.35
C ARG A 41 -4.37 -0.54 -5.94
N LEU A 42 -3.74 -0.64 -4.78
CA LEU A 42 -3.49 -1.89 -4.08
C LEU A 42 -4.64 -2.12 -3.11
N TYR A 43 -5.43 -3.16 -3.35
CA TYR A 43 -6.41 -3.67 -2.40
C TYR A 43 -5.79 -4.77 -1.56
N MET A 44 -6.14 -4.78 -0.28
CA MET A 44 -5.62 -5.70 0.72
C MET A 44 -6.79 -6.31 1.48
N ASP A 45 -7.00 -7.60 1.22
CA ASP A 45 -7.81 -8.48 2.04
C ASP A 45 -6.88 -9.38 2.87
N CYS A 46 -5.90 -8.77 3.52
CA CYS A 46 -4.85 -9.47 4.23
C CYS A 46 -4.21 -8.57 5.28
N ASP A 47 -3.38 -9.20 6.12
CA ASP A 47 -2.63 -8.52 7.16
C ASP A 47 -1.54 -7.62 6.57
N PHE A 48 -1.15 -6.58 7.31
CA PHE A 48 -0.08 -5.68 6.89
C PHE A 48 0.70 -5.13 8.08
N GLN A 49 1.92 -4.68 7.81
CA GLN A 49 2.81 -4.07 8.79
C GLN A 49 3.39 -2.78 8.24
N ILE A 50 3.53 -1.78 9.13
CA ILE A 50 4.23 -0.53 8.82
C ILE A 50 5.34 -0.30 9.84
N GLU A 51 6.56 -0.13 9.35
CA GLU A 51 7.72 0.26 10.14
C GLU A 51 8.07 1.72 9.82
N SER A 52 8.16 2.56 10.84
CA SER A 52 8.32 4.01 10.69
C SER A 52 9.78 4.50 10.69
N GLY A 53 10.76 3.58 10.70
CA GLY A 53 12.18 3.93 10.64
C GLY A 53 12.70 4.79 11.81
N GLY A 54 11.98 4.86 12.93
CA GLY A 54 12.34 5.71 14.08
C GLY A 54 11.69 7.10 14.09
N ARG A 55 10.76 7.40 13.18
CA ARG A 55 9.97 8.63 13.22
C ARG A 55 8.90 8.56 14.32
N SER A 56 9.18 9.17 15.47
CA SER A 56 8.31 9.17 16.66
C SER A 56 6.87 9.62 16.39
N GLU A 57 6.64 10.54 15.45
CA GLU A 57 5.30 11.03 15.08
C GLU A 57 4.50 9.95 14.33
N LEU A 58 5.14 9.20 13.43
CA LEU A 58 4.53 8.08 12.72
C LEU A 58 4.29 6.89 13.66
N THR A 59 5.19 6.68 14.62
CA THR A 59 5.02 5.64 15.66
C THR A 59 3.75 5.87 16.49
N GLN A 60 3.40 7.12 16.81
CA GLN A 60 2.16 7.44 17.53
C GLN A 60 0.90 7.14 16.70
N LEU A 61 0.94 7.39 15.38
CA LEU A 61 -0.17 7.05 14.49
C LEU A 61 -0.33 5.53 14.35
N ILE A 62 0.78 4.78 14.26
CA ILE A 62 0.79 3.31 14.25
C ILE A 62 0.33 2.71 15.60
N SER A 63 0.37 3.46 16.70
CA SER A 63 -0.11 2.98 18.00
C SER A 63 -1.65 2.95 18.15
N HIS A 64 -2.39 3.51 17.18
CA HIS A 64 -3.86 3.45 17.19
C HIS A 64 -4.34 2.05 16.84
N ASN A 65 -5.42 1.52 17.45
CA ASN A 65 -5.90 0.16 17.11
C ASN A 65 -6.71 0.07 15.80
N HIS A 66 -6.74 1.11 14.97
CA HIS A 66 -7.56 1.12 13.75
C HIS A 66 -6.69 1.04 12.48
N PRO A 67 -6.88 0.05 11.59
CA PRO A 67 -5.99 -0.19 10.46
C PRO A 67 -5.94 0.97 9.45
N LEU A 68 -7.04 1.70 9.23
CA LEU A 68 -7.00 2.94 8.43
C LEU A 68 -6.10 4.03 9.03
N ALA A 69 -6.03 4.15 10.36
CA ALA A 69 -5.16 5.12 11.00
C ALA A 69 -3.68 4.75 10.80
N HIS A 70 -3.37 3.45 10.74
CA HIS A 70 -2.04 2.98 10.37
C HIS A 70 -1.72 3.35 8.94
N LEU A 71 -2.57 3.01 7.98
CA LEU A 71 -2.33 3.31 6.56
C LEU A 71 -2.22 4.81 6.28
N ALA A 72 -2.88 5.66 7.07
CA ALA A 72 -2.81 7.11 6.93
C ALA A 72 -1.38 7.65 6.98
N VAL A 73 -0.45 6.98 7.66
CA VAL A 73 0.98 7.35 7.71
C VAL A 73 1.67 7.29 6.35
N LEU A 74 1.12 6.53 5.41
CA LEU A 74 1.65 6.36 4.06
C LEU A 74 1.30 7.56 3.16
N SER A 75 0.27 8.34 3.54
CA SER A 75 -0.27 9.43 2.73
C SER A 75 0.79 10.46 2.38
N ASN A 76 0.83 10.87 1.11
CA ASN A 76 1.81 11.80 0.55
C ASN A 76 3.27 11.31 0.56
N LEU A 77 3.54 10.05 0.92
CA LEU A 77 4.89 9.50 0.79
C LEU A 77 5.14 9.02 -0.65
N THR A 78 6.36 9.24 -1.12
CA THR A 78 6.86 8.72 -2.40
C THR A 78 7.39 7.31 -2.22
N VAL A 79 7.05 6.42 -3.15
CA VAL A 79 7.60 5.06 -3.21
C VAL A 79 9.02 5.13 -3.78
N ASN A 80 9.99 4.67 -2.99
CA ASN A 80 11.40 4.61 -3.37
C ASN A 80 11.77 3.25 -3.97
N GLU A 81 11.23 2.18 -3.40
CA GLU A 81 11.46 0.80 -3.81
C GLU A 81 10.18 -0.01 -3.59
N SER A 82 9.93 -0.99 -4.45
CA SER A 82 8.83 -1.93 -4.27
C SER A 82 9.14 -3.26 -4.93
N ARG A 83 8.75 -4.37 -4.28
CA ARG A 83 9.01 -5.73 -4.75
C ARG A 83 8.03 -6.73 -4.17
N VAL A 84 7.83 -7.85 -4.86
CA VAL A 84 7.19 -9.05 -4.34
C VAL A 84 8.24 -10.05 -3.84
N THR A 85 8.05 -10.62 -2.65
CA THR A 85 8.94 -11.67 -2.12
C THR A 85 8.64 -13.03 -2.75
N ALA A 86 9.53 -14.02 -2.58
CA ALA A 86 9.26 -15.39 -3.01
C ALA A 86 8.05 -16.02 -2.30
N ALA A 87 7.63 -15.48 -1.15
CA ALA A 87 6.42 -15.90 -0.44
C ALA A 87 5.15 -15.18 -0.92
N GLY A 88 5.26 -14.27 -1.89
CA GLY A 88 4.14 -13.49 -2.41
C GLY A 88 3.76 -12.28 -1.56
N GLU A 89 4.61 -11.86 -0.61
CA GLU A 89 4.37 -10.63 0.17
C GLU A 89 4.82 -9.41 -0.63
N VAL A 90 4.11 -8.29 -0.48
CA VAL A 90 4.51 -7.02 -1.10
C VAL A 90 5.28 -6.19 -0.10
N ILE A 91 6.48 -5.74 -0.48
CA ILE A 91 7.28 -4.83 0.35
C ILE A 91 7.47 -3.53 -0.42
N ILE A 92 7.02 -2.43 0.16
CA ILE A 92 7.10 -1.08 -0.39
C ILE A 92 7.90 -0.21 0.59
N ARG A 93 8.97 0.42 0.11
CA ARG A 93 9.71 1.44 0.86
C ARG A 93 9.26 2.82 0.42
N LEU A 94 8.84 3.65 1.37
CA LEU A 94 8.31 4.98 1.13
C LEU A 94 9.05 6.05 1.96
N GLY A 95 9.26 7.22 1.37
CA GLY A 95 9.97 8.32 2.03
C GLY A 95 11.33 7.90 2.59
N ASP A 96 11.84 8.63 3.59
CA ASP A 96 13.23 8.42 4.01
C ASP A 96 13.47 7.08 4.72
N ASP A 97 12.48 6.47 5.40
CA ASP A 97 12.67 5.18 6.12
C ASP A 97 11.35 4.41 6.43
N VAL A 98 10.25 4.66 5.72
CA VAL A 98 8.99 3.92 5.99
C VAL A 98 8.96 2.63 5.19
N VAL A 99 8.72 1.50 5.85
CA VAL A 99 8.54 0.20 5.19
C VAL A 99 7.12 -0.27 5.40
N PHE A 100 6.41 -0.50 4.30
CA PHE A 100 5.06 -1.03 4.28
C PHE A 100 5.11 -2.45 3.69
N THR A 101 4.66 -3.42 4.49
CA THR A 101 4.64 -4.83 4.11
C THR A 101 3.22 -5.33 4.10
N VAL A 102 2.76 -5.86 2.96
CA VAL A 102 1.50 -6.58 2.82
C VAL A 102 1.79 -8.06 2.92
N ILE A 103 1.22 -8.70 3.94
CA ILE A 103 1.51 -10.06 4.34
C ILE A 103 0.43 -10.95 3.74
N ASN A 104 0.79 -11.99 3.00
CA ASN A 104 -0.16 -12.90 2.33
C ASN A 104 -0.80 -13.89 3.34
N ARG A 105 -1.48 -13.34 4.34
CA ARG A 105 -2.15 -14.04 5.44
C ARG A 105 -3.48 -13.32 5.73
N PRO A 106 -4.55 -14.05 6.08
CA PRO A 106 -5.82 -13.43 6.48
C PRO A 106 -5.62 -12.40 7.59
N ALA A 107 -6.33 -11.29 7.50
CA ALA A 107 -6.34 -10.29 8.54
C ALA A 107 -6.87 -10.92 9.85
N PRO A 108 -6.14 -10.79 10.98
CA PRO A 108 -6.48 -11.51 12.21
C PRO A 108 -7.85 -11.15 12.78
N ASP A 109 -8.33 -9.93 12.49
CA ASP A 109 -9.60 -9.39 12.97
C ASP A 109 -10.75 -9.51 11.95
N ASP A 110 -10.52 -10.15 10.79
CA ASP A 110 -11.54 -10.38 9.77
C ASP A 110 -11.66 -11.87 9.38
N PRO A 111 -12.70 -12.58 9.88
CA PRO A 111 -12.92 -13.99 9.57
C PRO A 111 -13.37 -14.25 8.12
N GLN A 112 -13.71 -13.20 7.36
CA GLN A 112 -14.04 -13.31 5.93
C GLN A 112 -12.81 -13.07 5.04
N SER A 113 -11.67 -12.71 5.65
CA SER A 113 -10.47 -12.39 4.90
C SER A 113 -9.89 -13.63 4.21
N HIS A 114 -9.64 -13.50 2.91
CA HIS A 114 -9.04 -14.54 2.08
C HIS A 114 -7.52 -14.52 2.12
N GLY A 115 -6.91 -13.50 2.72
CA GLY A 115 -5.46 -13.40 2.88
C GLY A 115 -4.75 -13.07 1.57
N GLU A 116 -5.37 -12.31 0.68
CA GLU A 116 -4.86 -11.96 -0.63
C GLU A 116 -4.72 -10.44 -0.81
N TRP A 117 -3.84 -10.04 -1.73
CA TRP A 117 -3.75 -8.67 -2.22
C TRP A 117 -3.90 -8.64 -3.73
N ARG A 118 -4.37 -7.51 -4.25
CA ARG A 118 -4.52 -7.32 -5.70
C ARG A 118 -4.25 -5.87 -6.08
N MET A 119 -3.54 -5.69 -7.19
CA MET A 119 -3.39 -4.38 -7.82
C MET A 119 -4.35 -4.23 -8.99
N THR A 120 -4.90 -3.02 -9.14
CA THR A 120 -5.63 -2.66 -10.35
C THR A 120 -4.70 -2.45 -11.53
N GLN A 121 -5.26 -2.33 -12.72
CA GLN A 121 -4.56 -1.76 -13.87
C GLN A 121 -4.24 -0.28 -13.62
N TRP A 122 -3.31 0.26 -14.42
CA TRP A 122 -3.10 1.70 -14.50
C TRP A 122 -4.23 2.37 -15.25
N PHE A 123 -4.92 3.32 -14.63
CA PHE A 123 -5.95 4.15 -15.25
C PHE A 123 -5.49 5.61 -15.33
N ALA A 124 -5.95 6.34 -16.34
CA ALA A 124 -5.74 7.79 -16.39
C ALA A 124 -6.42 8.44 -15.17
N SER A 125 -5.70 9.35 -14.52
CA SER A 125 -6.22 10.14 -13.41
C SER A 125 -7.25 11.16 -13.86
#